data_AF-A0A0T6ZTV2-F1
#
_entry.id   AF-A0A0T6ZTV2-F1
#
_cell.length_a   1.000
_cell.length_b   1.000
_cell.length_c   1.000
_cell.angle_alpha   90.00
_cell.angle_beta   90.00
_cell.angle_gamma   90.00
#
_symmetry.space_group_name_H-M   'P 1'
#
loop_
_entity.id
_entity.type
_entity.pdbx_description
1 polymer ?
#
loop_
_entity_poly.entity_id
_entity_poly.type
_entity_poly.pdbx_seq_one_letter_code
_entity_poly.pdbx_strand_id
1 'polypeptide(L)'
;MTSIMTNTAAMSALQTLRSINSSMETTQDRISSGLRVGSAADNAAYWSIATTMRSDNKALSTVEDALGLGAAKTDVAYTAMENSKDVVDEIKKKLVAASEPGVDKSKIQKEIKELQSQLVSIAKSASFSGENWVY
;
A
#
# COMPACT_ATOMS: atom_id res chain seq x y z
N MET A 1 -70.53 17.33 -0.59
CA MET A 1 -70.65 17.08 0.86
C MET A 1 -69.41 17.61 1.55
N THR A 2 -69.47 18.84 2.05
CA THR A 2 -68.47 19.43 2.94
C THR A 2 -68.92 19.16 4.37
N SER A 3 -68.33 18.15 5.00
CA SER A 3 -68.48 17.92 6.44
C SER A 3 -67.64 18.96 7.19
N ILE A 4 -68.23 19.72 8.12
CA ILE A 4 -67.48 20.64 9.00
C ILE A 4 -66.46 19.87 9.87
N MET A 5 -66.74 18.60 10.15
CA MET A 5 -65.92 17.73 11.00
C MET A 5 -64.78 17.04 10.23
N THR A 6 -64.83 16.98 8.89
CA THR A 6 -63.84 16.27 8.08
C THR A 6 -63.56 17.05 6.80
N ASN A 7 -62.53 17.88 6.84
CA ASN A 7 -62.09 18.67 5.69
C ASN A 7 -61.18 17.84 4.79
N THR A 8 -61.78 17.19 3.79
CA THR A 8 -61.07 16.34 2.82
C THR A 8 -60.01 17.09 2.02
N ALA A 9 -60.23 18.37 1.69
CA ALA A 9 -59.24 19.19 0.99
C ALA A 9 -58.01 19.46 1.85
N ALA A 10 -58.20 19.78 3.15
CA ALA A 10 -57.10 19.96 4.09
C ALA A 10 -56.34 18.64 4.36
N MET A 11 -57.04 17.50 4.42
CA MET A 11 -56.41 16.19 4.56
C MET A 11 -55.54 15.83 3.35
N SER A 12 -56.01 16.09 2.13
CA SER A 12 -55.22 15.88 0.91
C SER A 12 -53.99 16.78 0.87
N ALA A 13 -54.15 18.06 1.22
CA ALA A 13 -53.02 18.99 1.32
C ALA A 13 -51.98 18.54 2.36
N LEU A 14 -52.43 18.05 3.53
CA LEU A 14 -51.57 17.51 4.57
C LEU A 14 -50.83 16.24 4.11
N GLN A 15 -51.49 15.35 3.37
CA GLN A 15 -50.86 14.16 2.81
C GLN A 15 -49.77 14.53 1.81
N THR A 16 -50.03 15.49 0.92
CA THR A 16 -49.03 16.02 -0.02
C THR A 16 -47.86 16.65 0.73
N LEU A 17 -48.12 17.47 1.75
CA LEU A 17 -47.06 18.09 2.57
C LEU A 17 -46.18 17.05 3.27
N ARG A 18 -46.79 15.99 3.83
CA ARG A 18 -46.05 14.87 4.44
C ARG A 18 -45.16 14.16 3.43
N SER A 19 -45.65 13.93 2.21
CA SER A 19 -44.87 13.33 1.13
C SER A 19 -43.71 14.21 0.65
N ILE A 20 -43.89 15.53 0.63
CA ILE A 20 -42.84 16.49 0.29
C ILE A 20 -41.77 16.48 1.38
N ASN A 21 -42.17 16.55 2.66
CA ASN A 21 -41.24 16.52 3.79
C ASN A 21 -40.40 15.24 3.81
N SER A 22 -41.01 14.06 3.61
CA SER A 22 -40.26 12.80 3.56
C SER A 22 -39.27 12.73 2.38
N SER A 23 -39.64 13.30 1.23
CA SER A 23 -38.76 13.39 0.06
C SER A 23 -37.60 14.38 0.28
N MET A 24 -37.88 15.48 0.99
CA MET A 24 -36.87 16.47 1.37
C MET A 24 -35.87 15.89 2.36
N GLU A 25 -36.33 15.15 3.37
CA GLU A 25 -35.47 14.45 4.34
C GLU A 25 -34.54 13.46 3.64
N THR A 26 -35.08 12.62 2.74
CA THR A 26 -34.26 11.69 1.93
C THR A 26 -33.21 12.44 1.08
N THR A 27 -33.57 13.58 0.51
CA THR A 27 -32.65 14.39 -0.30
C THR A 27 -31.56 15.00 0.58
N GLN A 28 -31.92 15.50 1.76
CA GLN A 28 -31.01 16.06 2.73
C GLN A 28 -30.01 15.01 3.23
N ASP A 29 -30.45 13.78 3.49
CA ASP A 29 -29.59 12.66 3.91
C ASP A 29 -28.58 12.28 2.82
N ARG A 30 -29.01 12.26 1.56
CA ARG A 30 -28.11 12.01 0.42
C ARG A 30 -27.11 13.13 0.22
N ILE A 31 -27.51 14.39 0.41
CA ILE A 31 -26.59 15.54 0.35
C ILE A 31 -25.59 15.48 1.51
N SER A 32 -26.06 15.19 2.72
CA SER A 32 -25.21 15.14 3.91
C SER A 32 -24.23 13.97 3.89
N SER A 33 -24.64 12.79 3.39
CA SER A 33 -23.78 11.61 3.29
C SER A 33 -22.94 11.59 2.02
N GLY A 34 -23.35 12.33 0.98
CA GLY A 34 -22.81 12.23 -0.37
C GLY A 34 -23.14 10.90 -1.07
N LEU A 35 -23.93 10.01 -0.44
CA LEU A 35 -24.25 8.68 -0.97
C LEU A 35 -25.66 8.66 -1.52
N ARG A 36 -25.80 8.28 -2.80
CA ARG A 36 -27.11 8.00 -3.39
C ARG A 36 -27.80 6.78 -2.78
N VAL A 37 -27.02 5.78 -2.36
CA VAL A 37 -27.46 4.55 -1.67
C VAL A 37 -26.59 4.41 -0.41
N GLY A 38 -27.13 4.82 0.73
CA GLY A 38 -26.42 4.80 2.01
C GLY A 38 -26.71 3.53 2.81
N SER A 39 -27.94 3.03 2.70
CA SER A 39 -28.43 1.87 3.44
C SER A 39 -28.91 0.74 2.52
N ALA A 40 -29.02 -0.47 3.08
CA ALA A 40 -29.61 -1.61 2.37
C ALA A 40 -31.11 -1.40 2.08
N ALA A 41 -31.78 -0.53 2.85
CA ALA A 41 -33.18 -0.16 2.63
C ALA A 41 -33.38 0.69 1.37
N ASP A 42 -32.39 1.51 0.99
CA ASP A 42 -32.44 2.34 -0.22
C ASP A 42 -32.37 1.48 -1.49
N ASN A 43 -31.43 0.51 -1.50
CA ASN A 43 -31.31 -0.49 -2.55
C ASN A 43 -30.35 -1.61 -2.11
N ALA A 44 -30.87 -2.77 -1.73
CA ALA A 44 -30.06 -3.87 -1.21
C ALA A 44 -29.00 -4.38 -2.21
N ALA A 45 -29.32 -4.45 -3.50
CA ALA A 45 -28.40 -4.94 -4.53
C ALA A 45 -27.21 -3.99 -4.74
N TYR A 46 -27.48 -2.71 -4.97
CA TYR A 46 -26.41 -1.71 -5.16
C TYR A 46 -25.64 -1.46 -3.86
N TRP A 47 -26.31 -1.51 -2.71
CA TRP A 47 -25.64 -1.40 -1.41
C TRP A 47 -24.69 -2.57 -1.17
N SER A 48 -25.09 -3.81 -1.50
CA SER A 48 -24.23 -4.99 -1.39
C SER A 48 -23.02 -4.87 -2.30
N ILE A 49 -23.20 -4.53 -3.58
CA ILE A 49 -22.09 -4.36 -4.54
C ILE A 49 -21.14 -3.27 -4.06
N ALA A 50 -21.66 -2.10 -3.67
CA ALA A 50 -20.85 -0.99 -3.18
C ALA A 50 -20.10 -1.34 -1.89
N THR A 51 -20.69 -2.14 -1.00
CA THR A 51 -20.04 -2.60 0.23
C THR A 51 -18.91 -3.57 -0.06
N THR A 52 -19.13 -4.53 -0.96
CA THR A 52 -18.07 -5.43 -1.46
C THR A 52 -16.95 -4.63 -2.09
N MET A 53 -17.25 -3.71 -3.01
CA MET A 53 -16.22 -2.85 -3.63
C MET A 53 -15.43 -2.02 -2.62
N ARG A 54 -16.08 -1.48 -1.57
CA ARG A 54 -15.38 -0.77 -0.48
C ARG A 54 -14.48 -1.70 0.32
N SER A 55 -14.91 -2.94 0.55
CA SER A 55 -14.10 -3.96 1.22
C SER A 55 -12.89 -4.34 0.36
N ASP A 56 -13.10 -4.57 -0.93
CA ASP A 56 -12.05 -4.89 -1.89
C ASP A 56 -11.04 -3.75 -1.99
N ASN A 57 -11.49 -2.50 -2.01
CA ASN A 57 -10.61 -1.33 -2.04
C ASN A 57 -9.70 -1.28 -0.79
N LYS A 58 -10.23 -1.56 0.40
CA LYS A 58 -9.41 -1.64 1.63
C LYS A 58 -8.39 -2.79 1.57
N ALA A 59 -8.80 -3.94 1.05
CA ALA A 59 -7.91 -5.08 0.86
C ALA A 59 -6.78 -4.73 -0.13
N LEU A 60 -7.13 -4.11 -1.27
CA LEU A 60 -6.18 -3.67 -2.29
C LEU A 60 -5.21 -2.61 -1.76
N SER A 61 -5.66 -1.65 -0.95
CA SER A 61 -4.78 -0.68 -0.28
C SER A 61 -3.75 -1.37 0.61
N THR A 62 -4.14 -2.42 1.32
CA THR A 62 -3.21 -3.20 2.15
C THR A 62 -2.21 -3.98 1.28
N VAL A 63 -2.67 -4.51 0.13
CA VAL A 63 -1.79 -5.17 -0.84
C VAL A 63 -0.80 -4.17 -1.45
N GLU A 64 -1.23 -2.95 -1.75
CA GLU A 64 -0.37 -1.89 -2.26
C GLU A 64 0.74 -1.53 -1.26
N ASP A 65 0.39 -1.37 0.02
CA ASP A 65 1.38 -1.14 1.09
C ASP A 65 2.38 -2.31 1.18
N ALA A 66 1.90 -3.55 1.09
CA ALA A 66 2.74 -4.75 1.12
C ALA A 66 3.67 -4.83 -0.10
N LEU A 67 3.18 -4.48 -1.29
CA LEU A 67 3.99 -4.39 -2.51
C LEU A 67 5.04 -3.28 -2.41
N GLY A 68 4.68 -2.12 -1.85
CA GLY A 68 5.62 -1.02 -1.58
C GLY A 68 6.74 -1.44 -0.63
N LEU A 69 6.41 -2.19 0.43
CA LEU A 69 7.42 -2.78 1.32
C LEU A 69 8.30 -3.80 0.60
N GLY A 70 7.73 -4.64 -0.26
CA GLY A 70 8.47 -5.61 -1.07
C GLY A 70 9.41 -4.97 -2.09
N ALA A 71 8.98 -3.87 -2.72
CA ALA A 71 9.83 -3.06 -3.61
C ALA A 71 11.01 -2.47 -2.83
N ALA A 72 10.76 -1.85 -1.67
CA ALA A 72 11.82 -1.30 -0.83
C ALA A 72 12.82 -2.37 -0.36
N LYS A 73 12.35 -3.58 -0.01
CA LYS A 73 13.23 -4.73 0.29
C LYS A 73 14.11 -5.09 -0.89
N THR A 74 13.53 -5.14 -2.09
CA THR A 74 14.25 -5.48 -3.32
C THR A 74 15.30 -4.42 -3.67
N ASP A 75 14.99 -3.13 -3.48
CA ASP A 75 15.94 -2.03 -3.71
C ASP A 75 17.14 -2.07 -2.74
N VAL A 76 16.90 -2.42 -1.47
CA VAL A 76 17.98 -2.61 -0.49
C VAL A 76 18.87 -3.78 -0.89
N ALA A 77 18.27 -4.91 -1.29
CA ALA A 77 19.01 -6.06 -1.78
C ALA A 77 19.81 -5.72 -3.05
N TYR A 78 19.22 -5.00 -4.00
CA TYR A 78 19.88 -4.55 -5.21
C TYR A 78 21.08 -3.65 -4.92
N THR A 79 20.91 -2.67 -4.03
CA THR A 79 21.98 -1.77 -3.59
C THR A 79 23.13 -2.54 -2.92
N ALA A 80 22.79 -3.50 -2.07
CA ALA A 80 23.79 -4.36 -1.42
C ALA A 80 24.55 -5.22 -2.43
N MET A 81 23.87 -5.72 -3.47
CA MET A 81 24.49 -6.48 -4.56
C MET A 81 25.43 -5.61 -5.41
N GLU A 82 25.07 -4.36 -5.72
CA GLU A 82 25.96 -3.46 -6.46
C GLU A 82 27.22 -3.12 -5.63
N ASN A 83 27.07 -2.82 -4.34
CA ASN A 83 28.22 -2.63 -3.44
C ASN A 83 29.08 -3.89 -3.34
N SER A 84 28.47 -5.07 -3.34
CA SER A 84 29.20 -6.34 -3.31
C SER A 84 30.00 -6.56 -4.59
N LYS A 85 29.44 -6.21 -5.74
CA LYS A 85 30.13 -6.27 -7.04
C LYS A 85 31.36 -5.35 -7.05
N ASP A 86 31.25 -4.13 -6.54
CA ASP A 86 32.41 -3.21 -6.45
C ASP A 86 33.54 -3.81 -5.61
N VAL A 87 33.23 -4.43 -4.47
CA VAL A 87 34.23 -5.10 -3.62
C VAL A 87 34.86 -6.30 -4.34
N VAL A 88 34.07 -7.08 -5.10
CA VAL A 88 34.60 -8.19 -5.91
C VAL A 88 35.54 -7.67 -7.01
N ASP A 89 35.23 -6.54 -7.64
CA ASP A 89 36.10 -5.91 -8.63
C ASP A 89 37.41 -5.41 -8.00
N GLU A 90 37.39 -4.91 -6.76
CA GLU A 90 38.61 -4.60 -6.01
C GLU A 90 39.45 -5.85 -5.71
N ILE A 91 38.82 -6.95 -5.26
CA ILE A 91 39.51 -8.23 -5.05
C ILE A 91 40.19 -8.68 -6.35
N LYS A 92 39.49 -8.58 -7.49
CA LYS A 92 40.05 -8.93 -8.80
C LYS A 92 41.26 -8.07 -9.15
N LYS A 93 41.20 -6.75 -8.94
CA LYS A 93 42.36 -5.85 -9.16
C LYS A 93 43.56 -6.25 -8.29
N LYS A 94 43.32 -6.58 -7.02
CA LYS A 94 44.37 -7.03 -6.08
C LYS A 94 44.97 -8.37 -6.51
N LEU A 95 44.17 -9.31 -7.01
CA LEU A 95 44.66 -10.59 -7.54
C LEU A 95 45.53 -10.43 -8.78
N VAL A 96 45.18 -9.50 -9.68
CA VAL A 96 46.01 -9.18 -10.85
C VAL A 96 47.35 -8.58 -10.40
N ALA A 97 47.34 -7.64 -9.45
CA ALA A 97 48.56 -7.07 -8.89
C ALA A 97 49.46 -8.13 -8.20
N ALA A 98 48.88 -9.16 -7.58
CA ALA A 98 49.64 -10.27 -7.00
C ALA A 98 50.32 -11.19 -8.03
N SER A 99 49.92 -11.09 -9.30
CA SER A 99 50.51 -11.88 -10.40
C SER A 99 51.80 -11.26 -10.93
N GLU A 100 52.10 -10.00 -10.59
CA GLU A 100 53.34 -9.34 -11.00
C GLU A 100 54.55 -9.87 -10.19
N PRO A 101 55.71 -10.11 -10.85
CA PRO A 101 56.93 -10.51 -10.16
C PRO A 101 57.47 -9.39 -9.27
N GLY A 102 57.90 -9.73 -8.05
CA GLY A 102 58.49 -8.78 -7.09
C GLY A 102 57.52 -8.21 -6.05
N VAL A 103 56.24 -8.60 -6.10
CA VAL A 103 55.21 -8.12 -5.16
C VAL A 103 55.06 -9.04 -3.95
N ASP A 104 54.86 -8.45 -2.77
CA ASP A 104 54.61 -9.19 -1.53
C ASP A 104 53.20 -9.75 -1.49
N LYS A 105 53.07 -11.02 -1.92
CA LYS A 105 51.81 -11.76 -1.95
C LYS A 105 51.16 -11.91 -0.57
N SER A 106 51.93 -11.88 0.52
CA SER A 106 51.37 -12.01 1.87
C SER A 106 50.58 -10.76 2.28
N LYS A 107 51.01 -9.57 1.87
CA LYS A 107 50.28 -8.33 2.15
C LYS A 107 48.99 -8.26 1.34
N ILE A 108 49.05 -8.59 0.06
CA ILE A 108 47.87 -8.63 -0.80
C ILE A 108 46.84 -9.63 -0.28
N GLN A 109 47.26 -10.81 0.17
CA GLN A 109 46.34 -11.80 0.75
C GLN A 109 45.63 -11.26 2.01
N LYS A 110 46.30 -10.45 2.84
CA LYS A 110 45.65 -9.80 3.99
C LYS A 110 44.59 -8.79 3.56
N GLU A 111 44.88 -7.98 2.54
CA GLU A 111 43.92 -7.02 1.98
C GLU A 111 42.71 -7.74 1.36
N ILE A 112 42.92 -8.82 0.61
CA ILE A 112 41.83 -9.65 0.06
C ILE A 112 40.97 -10.24 1.18
N LYS A 113 41.58 -10.69 2.28
CA LYS A 113 40.84 -11.21 3.44
C LYS A 113 39.97 -10.13 4.09
N GLU A 114 40.44 -8.90 4.15
CA GLU A 114 39.64 -7.77 4.65
C GLU A 114 38.46 -7.46 3.72
N LEU A 115 38.68 -7.44 2.40
CA LEU A 115 37.63 -7.24 1.41
C LEU A 115 36.56 -8.37 1.46
N GLN A 116 36.98 -9.62 1.71
CA GLN A 116 36.06 -10.72 1.97
C GLN A 116 35.23 -10.52 3.25
N SER A 117 35.86 -10.01 4.31
CA SER A 117 35.15 -9.64 5.54
C SER A 117 34.14 -8.52 5.31
N GLN A 118 34.51 -7.52 4.50
CA GLN A 118 33.65 -6.43 4.10
C GLN A 118 32.43 -6.91 3.29
N LEU A 119 32.59 -7.86 2.37
CA LEU A 119 31.48 -8.51 1.66
C LEU A 119 30.48 -9.15 2.63
N VAL A 120 30.98 -9.90 3.63
CA VAL A 120 30.14 -10.50 4.66
C VAL A 120 29.43 -9.42 5.49
N SER A 121 30.10 -8.30 5.77
CA SER A 121 29.49 -7.17 6.47
C SER A 121 28.39 -6.51 5.65
N ILE A 122 28.61 -6.28 4.34
CA ILE A 122 27.60 -5.72 3.43
C ILE A 122 26.37 -6.63 3.40
N ALA A 123 26.59 -7.93 3.19
CA ALA A 123 25.52 -8.92 3.21
C ALA A 123 24.73 -8.88 4.52
N LYS A 124 25.39 -8.81 5.69
CA LYS A 124 24.71 -8.72 6.99
C LYS A 124 23.97 -7.39 7.21
N SER A 125 24.51 -6.29 6.67
CA SER A 125 23.94 -4.95 6.82
C SER A 125 22.76 -4.68 5.89
N ALA A 126 22.55 -5.49 4.85
CA ALA A 126 21.44 -5.41 3.90
C ALA A 126 20.08 -5.86 4.49
N SER A 127 19.85 -5.59 5.78
CA SER A 127 18.60 -5.90 6.46
C SER A 127 17.60 -4.75 6.31
N PHE A 128 16.39 -5.08 5.88
CA PHE A 128 15.28 -4.16 5.84
C PHE A 128 14.07 -4.75 6.59
N SER A 129 13.62 -4.03 7.62
CA SER A 129 12.53 -4.47 8.51
C SER A 129 12.77 -5.85 9.17
N GLY A 130 14.03 -6.15 9.53
CA GLY A 130 14.41 -7.39 10.20
C GLY A 130 14.55 -8.62 9.28
N GLU A 131 14.21 -8.50 8.00
CA GLU A 131 14.51 -9.51 6.99
C GLU A 131 15.74 -9.12 6.17
N ASN A 132 16.53 -10.11 5.79
CA ASN A 132 17.71 -9.94 4.95
C ASN A 132 17.63 -10.96 3.83
N TRP A 133 17.62 -10.49 2.59
CA TRP A 133 17.46 -11.32 1.39
C TRP A 133 18.80 -11.59 0.67
N VAL A 134 19.91 -11.10 1.24
CA VAL A 134 21.26 -11.22 0.69
C VAL A 134 22.09 -12.28 1.44
N TYR A 135 21.67 -12.67 2.65
CA TYR A 135 22.31 -13.71 3.47
C TYR A 135 21.66 -15.09 3.30
#